data_AF-A0A2X1NCH0-F1
#
_entry.id   AF-A0A2X1NCH0-F1
#
_cell.length_a   1.000
_cell.length_b   1.000
_cell.length_c   1.000
_cell.angle_alpha   90.00
_cell.angle_beta   90.00
_cell.angle_gamma   90.00
#
_symmetry.space_group_name_H-M   'P 1'
#
loop_
_entity.id
_entity.type
_entity.pdbx_description
1 polymer ?
#
loop_
_entity_poly.entity_id
_entity_poly.type
_entity_poly.pdbx_seq_one_letter_code
_entity_poly.pdbx_strand_id
1 'polypeptide(L)'
;MDRGEGIPWEGNYSSWLEQKDQRLAQEASQEAARRKSIEKELEWVRQGTKGRQSKGKARLARFEELNSTEYQKRNETNELFIPPGPRLGDKVLEVSNLRKSYGDRLLIDDLSFSIPKGAIVGIIGPNGRG
;
A
#
# COMPACT_ATOMS: atom_id res chain seq x y z
N MET A 1 -6.70 -15.33 -2.80
CA MET A 1 -5.98 -15.15 -4.07
C MET A 1 -4.83 -14.20 -3.80
N ASP A 2 -3.61 -14.66 -4.04
CA ASP A 2 -2.40 -13.85 -3.93
C ASP A 2 -1.52 -14.16 -5.14
N ARG A 3 -1.06 -13.13 -5.87
CA ARG A 3 -0.26 -13.26 -7.11
C ARG A 3 -0.79 -14.24 -8.17
N GLY A 4 -2.11 -14.41 -8.26
CA GLY A 4 -2.75 -15.33 -9.22
C GLY A 4 -2.90 -16.77 -8.72
N GLU A 5 -2.44 -17.08 -7.50
CA GLU A 5 -2.58 -18.40 -6.89
C GLU A 5 -3.60 -18.39 -5.73
N GLY A 6 -4.38 -19.47 -5.63
CA GLY A 6 -5.33 -19.69 -4.55
C GLY A 6 -4.69 -20.46 -3.40
N ILE A 7 -4.48 -19.79 -2.26
CA ILE A 7 -3.93 -20.43 -1.06
C ILE A 7 -5.11 -20.72 -0.11
N PRO A 8 -5.51 -22.00 0.05
CA PRO A 8 -6.58 -22.36 0.96
C PRO A 8 -6.13 -22.13 2.41
N TRP A 9 -7.04 -21.61 3.24
CA TRP A 9 -6.80 -21.36 4.66
C TRP A 9 -8.03 -21.74 5.46
N GLU A 10 -7.82 -22.46 6.56
CA GLU A 10 -8.88 -22.86 7.47
C GLU A 10 -8.90 -21.88 8.66
N GLY A 11 -9.81 -20.90 8.62
CA GLY A 11 -9.89 -19.82 9.60
C GLY A 11 -10.88 -18.72 9.21
N ASN A 12 -11.00 -17.69 10.05
CA ASN A 12 -11.80 -16.51 9.76
C ASN A 12 -10.96 -15.44 9.05
N TYR A 13 -11.61 -14.36 8.61
CA TYR A 13 -10.94 -13.29 7.86
C TYR A 13 -9.78 -12.63 8.63
N SER A 14 -9.95 -12.42 9.93
CA SER A 14 -8.93 -11.80 10.78
C SER A 14 -7.70 -12.69 10.94
N SER A 15 -7.89 -13.99 11.17
CA SER A 15 -6.75 -14.92 11.28
C SER A 15 -6.01 -15.10 9.95
N TRP A 16 -6.72 -14.98 8.82
CA TRP A 16 -6.09 -14.95 7.50
C TRP A 16 -5.25 -13.70 7.28
N LEU A 17 -5.71 -12.52 7.74
CA LEU A 17 -4.93 -11.28 7.65
C LEU A 17 -3.63 -11.34 8.48
N GLU A 18 -3.70 -11.83 9.72
CA GLU A 18 -2.51 -12.02 10.56
C GLU A 18 -1.52 -13.00 9.93
N GLN A 19 -2.02 -14.12 9.39
CA GLN A 19 -1.17 -15.08 8.70
C GLN A 19 -0.55 -14.50 7.43
N LYS A 20 -1.31 -13.70 6.68
CA LYS A 20 -0.82 -13.02 5.48
C LYS A 20 0.28 -12.03 5.84
N ASP A 21 0.10 -11.24 6.90
CA ASP A 21 1.09 -10.27 7.37
C ASP A 21 2.40 -10.96 7.82
N GLN A 22 2.29 -12.05 8.60
CA GLN A 22 3.46 -12.86 8.99
C GLN A 22 4.20 -13.45 7.78
N ARG A 23 3.45 -13.92 6.77
CA ARG A 23 4.02 -14.46 5.53
C ARG A 23 4.75 -13.37 4.75
N LEU A 24 4.15 -12.19 4.60
CA LEU A 24 4.78 -11.04 3.94
C LEU A 24 6.05 -10.62 4.66
N ALA A 25 6.05 -10.58 6.00
CA ALA A 25 7.24 -10.26 6.80
C ALA A 25 8.35 -11.32 6.63
N GLN A 26 7.97 -12.61 6.61
CA GLN A 26 8.91 -13.70 6.38
C GLN A 26 9.49 -13.66 4.96
N GLU A 27 8.65 -13.43 3.94
CA GLU A 27 9.09 -13.26 2.56
C GLU A 27 10.02 -12.05 2.42
N ALA A 28 9.70 -10.90 3.04
CA ALA A 28 10.53 -9.70 2.99
C ALA A 28 11.92 -9.91 3.61
N SER A 29 12.00 -10.62 4.74
CA SER A 29 13.29 -10.96 5.37
C SER A 29 14.11 -11.95 4.56
N GLN A 30 13.47 -12.95 3.94
CA GLN A 30 14.12 -13.89 3.02
C GLN A 30 14.65 -13.17 1.77
N GLU A 31 13.89 -12.25 1.20
CA GLU A 31 14.32 -11.43 0.07
C GLU A 31 15.46 -10.48 0.42
N ALA A 32 15.42 -9.83 1.58
CA ALA A 32 16.52 -8.99 2.04
C ALA A 32 17.82 -9.80 2.19
N ALA A 33 17.73 -11.01 2.75
CA ALA A 33 18.87 -11.93 2.85
C ALA A 33 19.36 -12.37 1.46
N ARG A 34 18.44 -12.69 0.53
CA ARG A 34 18.73 -13.08 -0.84
C ARG A 34 19.41 -11.94 -1.61
N ARG A 35 18.89 -10.72 -1.53
CA ARG A 35 19.47 -9.51 -2.12
C ARG A 35 20.88 -9.26 -1.61
N LYS A 36 21.11 -9.36 -0.30
CA LYS A 36 22.44 -9.20 0.30
C LYS A 36 23.43 -10.27 -0.18
N SER A 37 22.97 -11.50 -0.41
CA SER A 37 23.78 -12.57 -1.00
C SER A 37 24.16 -12.23 -2.45
N ILE A 38 23.18 -11.76 -3.24
CA ILE A 38 23.39 -11.33 -4.64
C ILE A 38 24.34 -10.14 -4.72
N GLU A 39 24.22 -9.14 -3.84
CA GLU A 39 25.12 -7.98 -3.78
C GLU A 39 26.57 -8.40 -3.49
N LYS A 40 26.78 -9.29 -2.52
CA LYS A 40 28.11 -9.88 -2.25
C LYS A 40 28.65 -10.66 -3.44
N GLU A 41 27.79 -11.41 -4.12
CA GLU A 41 28.18 -12.20 -5.29
C GLU A 41 28.52 -11.29 -6.50
N LEU A 42 27.79 -10.18 -6.68
CA LEU A 42 28.07 -9.13 -7.67
C LEU A 42 29.39 -8.41 -7.39
N GLU A 43 29.66 -8.09 -6.12
CA GLU A 43 30.92 -7.47 -5.72
C GLU A 43 32.11 -8.40 -5.98
N TRP A 44 31.96 -9.69 -5.70
CA TRP A 44 32.95 -10.71 -6.09
C TRP A 44 33.17 -10.80 -7.61
N VAL A 45 32.11 -10.69 -8.42
CA VAL A 45 32.21 -10.66 -9.89
C VAL A 45 32.91 -9.39 -10.38
N ARG A 46 32.62 -8.22 -9.78
CA ARG A 46 33.24 -6.93 -10.12
C ARG A 46 34.74 -6.89 -9.84
N GLN A 47 35.22 -7.65 -8.85
CA GLN A 47 36.66 -7.78 -8.53
C GLN A 47 37.46 -8.57 -9.58
N GLY A 48 36.82 -9.09 -10.64
CA GLY A 48 37.50 -9.42 -11.88
C GLY A 48 38.49 -10.59 -11.80
N THR A 49 38.06 -11.76 -11.31
CA THR A 49 38.87 -12.98 -11.47
C THR A 49 38.82 -13.48 -12.91
N LYS A 50 39.86 -13.17 -13.70
CA LYS A 50 40.12 -13.68 -15.06
C LYS A 50 40.21 -15.22 -15.03
N GLY A 51 39.11 -15.94 -15.29
CA GLY A 51 39.19 -17.41 -15.43
C GLY A 51 37.89 -18.23 -15.30
N ARG A 52 36.70 -17.64 -15.14
CA ARG A 52 35.46 -18.41 -14.90
C ARG A 52 34.30 -17.98 -15.79
N GLN A 53 34.42 -18.21 -17.10
CA GLN A 53 33.43 -17.85 -18.12
C GLN A 53 32.10 -18.65 -18.00
N SER A 54 32.16 -19.94 -17.61
CA SER A 54 30.96 -20.79 -17.49
C SER A 54 30.05 -20.46 -16.32
N LYS A 55 30.60 -19.92 -15.22
CA LYS A 55 29.82 -19.48 -14.04
C LYS A 55 29.13 -18.13 -14.24
N GLY A 56 29.53 -17.33 -15.23
CA GLY A 56 28.88 -16.05 -15.55
C GLY A 56 27.49 -16.22 -16.17
N LYS A 57 27.34 -17.18 -17.10
CA LYS A 57 26.09 -17.38 -17.87
C LYS A 57 24.92 -17.89 -17.01
N ALA A 58 25.17 -18.84 -16.11
CA ALA A 58 24.16 -19.34 -15.17
C ALA A 58 23.73 -18.28 -14.14
N ARG A 59 24.61 -17.33 -13.81
CA ARG A 59 24.31 -16.21 -12.90
C ARG A 59 23.52 -15.09 -13.56
N LEU A 60 23.81 -14.77 -14.82
CA LEU A 60 23.04 -13.80 -15.62
C LEU A 60 21.57 -14.25 -15.81
N ALA A 61 21.35 -15.53 -16.12
CA ALA A 61 19.99 -16.08 -16.24
C ALA A 61 19.20 -16.00 -14.91
N ARG A 62 19.85 -16.30 -13.77
CA ARG A 62 19.23 -16.15 -12.45
C ARG A 62 18.90 -14.69 -12.10
N PHE A 63 19.68 -13.73 -12.58
CA PHE A 63 19.43 -12.31 -12.35
C PHE A 63 18.19 -11.81 -13.10
N GLU A 64 18.02 -12.21 -14.37
CA GLU A 64 16.82 -11.86 -15.14
C GLU A 64 15.54 -12.48 -14.55
N GLU A 65 15.61 -13.74 -14.12
CA GLU A 65 14.49 -14.43 -13.45
C GLU A 65 14.13 -13.80 -12.09
N LEU A 66 15.12 -13.27 -11.38
CA LEU A 66 14.92 -12.55 -10.12
C LEU A 66 14.28 -11.17 -10.30
N ASN A 67 14.69 -10.42 -11.32
CA ASN A 67 14.15 -9.09 -11.61
C ASN A 67 12.67 -9.14 -12.05
N SER A 68 12.24 -10.22 -12.71
CA SER A 68 10.84 -10.35 -13.15
C SER A 68 9.88 -10.59 -11.97
N THR A 69 10.35 -11.26 -10.91
CA THR A 69 9.57 -11.52 -9.69
C THR A 69 9.44 -10.28 -8.80
N GLU A 70 10.48 -9.42 -8.75
CA GLU A 70 10.49 -8.16 -7.99
C GLU A 70 9.46 -7.13 -8.51
N TYR A 71 9.14 -7.15 -9.81
CA TYR A 71 8.23 -6.17 -10.43
C TYR A 71 6.80 -6.26 -9.88
N GLN A 72 6.31 -7.48 -9.57
CA GLN A 72 4.95 -7.68 -9.06
C GLN A 72 4.79 -7.21 -7.60
N LYS A 73 5.87 -7.24 -6.80
CA LYS A 73 5.88 -6.82 -5.38
C LYS A 73 5.88 -5.31 -5.17
N ARG A 74 6.46 -4.54 -6.11
CA ARG A 74 6.55 -3.06 -5.99
C ARG A 74 5.20 -2.36 -5.95
N ASN A 75 4.13 -3.00 -6.41
CA ASN A 75 2.81 -2.40 -6.39
C ASN A 75 2.17 -2.36 -4.98
N GLU A 76 2.69 -3.13 -4.00
CA GLU A 76 2.15 -3.15 -2.63
C GLU A 76 2.66 -2.01 -1.73
N THR A 77 3.78 -1.37 -2.10
CA THR A 77 4.47 -0.35 -1.28
C THR A 77 4.28 1.08 -1.77
N ASN A 78 3.43 1.31 -2.78
CA ASN A 78 3.11 2.67 -3.21
C ASN A 78 2.17 3.31 -2.18
N GLU A 79 2.75 3.90 -1.13
CA GLU A 79 2.04 4.78 -0.21
C GLU A 79 1.34 5.88 -1.02
N LEU A 80 0.02 6.02 -0.81
CA LEU A 80 -0.76 7.03 -1.48
C LEU A 80 -0.40 8.40 -0.90
N PHE A 81 0.34 9.20 -1.66
CA PHE A 81 0.70 10.55 -1.26
C PHE A 81 -0.47 11.53 -1.50
N ILE A 82 -0.91 12.21 -0.43
CA ILE A 82 -1.88 13.30 -0.50
C ILE A 82 -1.09 14.62 -0.46
N PRO A 83 -1.17 15.48 -1.50
CA PRO A 83 -0.44 16.74 -1.52
C PRO A 83 -0.95 17.68 -0.42
N PRO A 84 -0.07 18.45 0.24
CA PRO A 84 -0.48 19.44 1.23
C PRO A 84 -1.28 20.57 0.55
N GLY A 85 -2.42 20.93 1.15
CA GLY A 85 -3.24 22.05 0.70
C GLY A 85 -2.60 23.43 0.96
N PRO A 86 -3.17 24.51 0.39
CA PRO A 86 -2.73 25.87 0.69
C PRO A 86 -2.95 26.22 2.18
N ARG A 87 -2.28 27.29 2.66
CA ARG A 87 -2.47 27.75 4.04
C ARG A 87 -3.92 28.15 4.28
N LEU A 88 -4.54 27.56 5.30
CA LEU A 88 -5.90 27.82 5.74
C LEU A 88 -5.90 28.77 6.95
N GLY A 89 -6.91 29.65 7.02
CA GLY A 89 -7.21 30.45 8.22
C GLY A 89 -7.84 29.62 9.34
N ASP A 90 -8.03 30.19 10.53
CA ASP A 90 -8.47 29.44 11.72
C ASP A 90 -9.86 28.81 11.59
N LYS A 91 -10.77 29.46 10.84
CA LYS A 91 -12.12 29.00 10.56
C LYS A 91 -12.23 28.64 9.08
N VAL A 92 -12.47 27.37 8.79
CA VAL A 92 -12.47 26.83 7.41
C VAL A 92 -13.88 26.68 6.86
N LEU A 93 -14.79 26.15 7.66
CA LEU A 93 -16.19 26.00 7.29
C LEU A 93 -17.08 26.40 8.46
N GLU A 94 -18.15 27.13 8.16
CA GLU A 94 -19.24 27.37 9.09
C GLU A 94 -20.55 27.11 8.37
N VAL A 95 -21.37 26.28 9.00
CA VAL A 95 -22.70 25.93 8.56
C VAL A 95 -23.63 26.32 9.69
N SER A 96 -24.69 27.06 9.37
CA SER A 96 -25.71 27.45 10.32
C SER A 96 -27.09 27.20 9.73
N ASN A 97 -27.93 26.53 10.51
CA ASN A 97 -29.34 26.23 10.26
C ASN A 97 -29.57 25.66 8.85
N LEU A 98 -28.67 24.77 8.41
CA LEU A 98 -28.74 24.18 7.08
C LEU A 98 -29.95 23.25 7.00
N ARG A 99 -30.81 23.54 6.03
CA ARG A 99 -31.96 22.71 5.69
C ARG A 99 -31.91 22.36 4.21
N LYS A 100 -32.01 21.07 3.88
CA LYS A 100 -32.00 20.57 2.51
C LYS A 100 -32.98 19.42 2.32
N SER A 101 -33.81 19.51 1.29
CA SER A 101 -34.69 18.46 0.81
C SER A 101 -34.39 18.10 -0.66
N TYR A 102 -34.77 16.89 -1.05
CA TYR A 102 -34.79 16.41 -2.42
C TYR A 102 -36.16 15.79 -2.73
N GLY A 103 -36.93 16.46 -3.61
CA GLY A 103 -38.35 16.18 -3.77
C GLY A 103 -39.09 16.32 -2.44
N ASP A 104 -39.92 15.33 -2.10
CA ASP A 104 -40.68 15.29 -0.85
C ASP A 104 -39.86 14.79 0.35
N ARG A 105 -38.59 14.46 0.16
CA ARG A 105 -37.73 13.90 1.22
C ARG A 105 -36.84 14.98 1.83
N LEU A 106 -37.00 15.22 3.13
CA LEU A 106 -36.07 16.01 3.93
C LEU A 106 -34.78 15.20 4.19
N LEU A 107 -33.62 15.77 3.84
CA LEU A 107 -32.31 15.14 3.99
C LEU A 107 -31.54 15.73 5.17
N ILE A 108 -31.50 17.06 5.24
CA ILE A 108 -30.83 17.81 6.30
C ILE A 108 -31.85 18.79 6.90
N ASP A 109 -31.93 18.84 8.22
CA ASP A 109 -32.76 19.79 8.95
C ASP A 109 -31.97 20.43 10.09
N ASP A 110 -32.01 21.75 10.15
CA ASP A 110 -31.39 22.60 11.18
C ASP A 110 -29.95 22.22 11.58
N LEU A 111 -29.12 21.87 10.59
CA LEU A 111 -27.75 21.46 10.86
C LEU A 111 -26.84 22.69 11.00
N SER A 112 -26.18 22.81 12.16
CA SER A 112 -25.22 23.88 12.46
C SER A 112 -23.90 23.28 12.98
N PHE A 113 -22.77 23.61 12.36
CA PHE A 113 -21.44 23.22 12.83
C PHE A 113 -20.34 24.13 12.26
N SER A 114 -19.16 24.09 12.88
CA SER A 114 -17.97 24.77 12.36
C SER A 114 -16.79 23.80 12.29
N ILE A 115 -15.96 23.95 11.25
CA ILE A 115 -14.74 23.16 11.05
C ILE A 115 -13.54 24.12 11.13
N PRO A 116 -12.63 23.92 12.11
CA PRO A 116 -11.38 24.66 12.18
C PRO A 116 -10.31 24.10 11.24
N LYS A 117 -9.22 24.83 11.06
CA LYS A 117 -8.08 24.34 10.26
C LYS A 117 -7.53 23.01 10.81
N GLY A 118 -7.23 22.09 9.89
CA GLY A 118 -6.62 20.79 10.23
C GLY A 118 -7.58 19.75 10.82
N ALA A 119 -8.87 20.06 10.98
CA ALA A 119 -9.84 19.08 11.45
C ALA A 119 -10.13 18.00 10.38
N ILE A 120 -10.21 16.75 10.82
CA ILE A 120 -10.64 15.61 10.02
C ILE A 120 -12.05 15.23 10.50
N VAL A 121 -13.04 15.29 9.61
CA VAL A 121 -14.45 15.01 9.92
C VAL A 121 -14.89 13.75 9.17
N GLY A 122 -15.19 12.69 9.92
CA GLY A 122 -15.80 11.48 9.38
C GLY A 122 -17.32 11.61 9.36
N ILE A 123 -17.93 11.46 8.18
CA ILE A 123 -19.38 11.47 8.00
C ILE A 123 -19.85 10.02 7.88
N ILE A 124 -20.82 9.63 8.70
CA ILE A 124 -21.39 8.27 8.71
C ILE A 124 -22.90 8.34 8.53
N GLY A 125 -23.46 7.35 7.84
CA GLY A 125 -24.90 7.23 7.67
C GLY A 125 -25.28 6.15 6.66
N PRO A 126 -26.55 5.71 6.64
CA PRO A 126 -27.07 4.85 5.59
C PRO A 126 -26.96 5.51 4.21
N ASN A 127 -26.75 4.70 3.17
CA ASN A 127 -26.68 5.20 1.79
C ASN A 127 -27.93 6.02 1.41
N GLY A 128 -27.72 7.15 0.73
CA GLY A 128 -28.81 8.00 0.24
C GLY A 128 -29.54 8.81 1.32
N ARG A 129 -28.84 9.17 2.41
CA ARG A 129 -29.38 10.02 3.48
C ARG A 129 -29.02 11.50 3.39
N GLY A 130 -28.21 11.91 2.40
CA GLY A 130 -27.64 13.25 2.36
C GLY A 130 -26.52 13.35 3.37
#